data_AF-A0A1Y5IDI2-F1
#
_entry.id   AF-A0A1Y5IDI2-F1
#
_cell.length_a   1.000
_cell.length_b   1.000
_cell.length_c   1.000
_cell.angle_alpha   90.00
_cell.angle_beta   90.00
_cell.angle_gamma   90.00
#
_symmetry.space_group_name_H-M   'P 1'
#
loop_
_entity.id
_entity.type
_entity.pdbx_description
1 polymer ?
#
loop_
_entity_poly.entity_id
_entity_poly.type
_entity_poly.pdbx_seq_one_letter_code
_entity_poly.pdbx_strand_id
1 'polypeptide(L)'
;MTASRLAPVHHRSICVPKSRSRRRTKPRAADANDSLGNLDALLSGGITSEDERVVGPSSSDDEPTTSSGTQRVTRAVEVRLNDETVARVELEVTSATSRLVRATMKSPLGIVFEDVEGALTVVEFFDESDLGPRARGIRIGDVLRATSAMIPEMQYPKLNVLGGGVGRPGWRRVMYTTACDLDGNLDDVTFDQAMKAIGSNAKAGDYDVELVFERRATD
;
A
#
# COMPACT_ATOMS: atom_id res chain seq x y z
N MET A 1 -14.43 -14.44 -37.35
CA MET A 1 -14.24 -15.02 -36.01
C MET A 1 -12.75 -15.00 -35.71
N THR A 2 -12.29 -13.94 -35.05
CA THR A 2 -10.87 -13.70 -34.76
C THR A 2 -10.64 -13.91 -33.27
N ALA A 3 -9.90 -14.97 -32.93
CA ALA A 3 -9.51 -15.27 -31.56
C ALA A 3 -8.29 -14.40 -31.20
N SER A 4 -8.49 -13.41 -30.32
CA SER A 4 -7.38 -12.67 -29.70
C SER A 4 -6.74 -13.52 -28.62
N ARG A 5 -5.46 -13.84 -28.80
CA ARG A 5 -4.60 -14.47 -27.79
C ARG A 5 -4.27 -13.45 -26.71
N LEU A 6 -4.77 -13.65 -25.50
CA LEU A 6 -4.32 -12.93 -24.31
C LEU A 6 -2.93 -13.40 -23.91
N ALA A 7 -1.99 -12.47 -23.81
CA ALA A 7 -0.65 -12.70 -23.27
C ALA A 7 -0.71 -12.83 -21.74
N PRO A 8 0.21 -13.59 -21.11
CA PRO A 8 0.23 -13.73 -19.66
C PRO A 8 0.77 -12.45 -19.00
N VAL A 9 0.00 -11.86 -18.09
CA VAL A 9 0.41 -10.74 -17.25
C VAL A 9 1.33 -11.28 -16.14
N HIS A 10 2.57 -10.82 -16.12
CA HIS A 10 3.56 -11.19 -15.10
C HIS A 10 3.29 -10.42 -13.79
N HIS A 11 2.64 -11.06 -12.82
CA HIS A 11 2.63 -10.58 -11.44
C HIS A 11 4.04 -10.71 -10.83
N ARG A 12 4.69 -9.58 -10.54
CA ARG A 12 5.97 -9.57 -9.80
C ARG A 12 5.70 -9.46 -8.30
N SER A 13 5.42 -10.59 -7.65
CA SER A 13 5.56 -10.71 -6.19
C SER A 13 7.01 -11.06 -5.87
N ILE A 14 7.79 -10.13 -5.33
CA ILE A 14 9.17 -10.41 -4.91
C ILE A 14 9.13 -10.97 -3.48
N CYS A 15 9.30 -12.29 -3.35
CA CYS A 15 9.59 -12.93 -2.08
C CYS A 15 11.10 -12.80 -1.78
N VAL A 16 11.48 -12.09 -0.72
CA VAL A 16 12.90 -11.92 -0.33
C VAL A 16 13.24 -12.88 0.83
N PRO A 17 14.28 -13.72 0.72
CA PRO A 17 14.75 -14.54 1.84
C PRO A 17 15.52 -13.70 2.87
N LYS A 18 15.32 -14.05 4.15
CA LYS A 18 15.81 -13.35 5.34
C LYS A 18 17.36 -13.32 5.43
N SER A 19 17.98 -12.14 5.44
CA SER A 19 19.41 -12.00 5.75
C SER A 19 19.63 -11.98 7.26
N ARG A 20 20.67 -12.70 7.72
CA ARG A 20 21.02 -12.85 9.14
C ARG A 20 21.54 -11.53 9.73
N SER A 21 20.97 -11.15 10.87
CA SER A 21 21.37 -10.04 11.73
C SER A 21 22.87 -10.06 12.08
N ARG A 22 23.58 -8.94 11.84
CA ARG A 22 24.89 -8.65 12.43
C ARG A 22 24.74 -7.64 13.56
N ARG A 23 25.49 -7.90 14.63
CA ARG A 23 25.52 -7.23 15.94
C ARG A 23 25.65 -5.70 15.87
N ARG A 24 24.88 -5.05 16.74
CA ARG A 24 24.98 -3.64 17.18
C ARG A 24 26.34 -3.36 17.83
N THR A 25 27.02 -2.32 17.36
CA THR A 25 27.96 -1.52 18.16
C THR A 25 27.29 -0.19 18.50
N LYS A 26 27.43 0.22 19.75
CA LYS A 26 26.73 1.36 20.39
C LYS A 26 27.52 2.65 20.12
N PRO A 27 26.93 3.75 19.63
CA PRO A 27 27.59 5.05 19.69
C PRO A 27 27.33 5.69 21.06
N ARG A 28 28.37 6.36 21.54
CA ARG A 28 28.46 7.11 22.79
C ARG A 28 27.84 8.49 22.58
N ALA A 29 27.11 8.98 23.58
CA ALA A 29 26.49 10.29 23.59
C ALA A 29 27.53 11.42 23.62
N ALA A 30 27.42 12.35 22.67
CA ALA A 30 27.81 13.76 22.79
C ALA A 30 27.12 14.54 21.65
N ASP A 31 26.67 15.74 21.98
CA ASP A 31 26.28 16.85 21.11
C ASP A 31 24.91 16.77 20.42
N ALA A 32 23.91 17.14 21.22
CA ALA A 32 22.65 17.71 20.76
C ALA A 32 22.84 19.20 20.42
N ASN A 33 22.06 19.68 19.44
CA ASN A 33 21.86 21.06 18.99
C ASN A 33 22.92 21.65 18.05
N ASP A 34 22.82 21.41 16.73
CA ASP A 34 23.28 22.40 15.71
C ASP A 34 22.95 22.05 14.24
N SER A 35 21.70 21.75 13.88
CA SER A 35 21.38 21.52 12.44
C SER A 35 20.00 21.95 11.94
N LEU A 36 19.25 22.77 12.69
CA LEU A 36 17.95 23.30 12.23
C LEU A 36 17.98 24.80 11.88
N GLY A 37 19.15 25.45 11.90
CA GLY A 37 19.29 26.88 11.59
C GLY A 37 19.63 27.22 10.13
N ASN A 38 19.93 26.24 9.27
CA ASN A 38 20.55 26.50 7.95
C ASN A 38 19.62 26.33 6.74
N LEU A 39 18.30 26.37 6.93
CA LEU A 39 17.34 26.32 5.81
C LEU A 39 16.46 27.57 5.69
N ASP A 40 16.43 28.43 6.71
CA ASP A 40 15.59 29.65 6.73
C ASP A 40 16.32 30.89 6.19
N ALA A 41 17.64 30.82 6.03
CA ALA A 41 18.48 31.92 5.53
C ALA A 41 18.55 32.02 3.99
N LEU A 42 17.95 31.09 3.24
CA LEU A 42 18.00 31.07 1.77
C LEU A 42 16.74 31.63 1.09
N LEU A 43 15.71 32.02 1.86
CA LEU A 43 14.42 32.47 1.30
C LEU A 43 14.02 33.90 1.67
N SER A 44 14.86 34.67 2.37
CA SER A 44 14.55 36.04 2.82
C SER A 44 15.52 37.12 2.33
N GLY A 45 15.86 37.12 1.03
CA GLY A 45 16.78 38.12 0.47
C GLY A 45 16.50 38.49 -0.98
N GLY A 46 15.43 39.26 -1.21
CA GLY A 46 15.25 40.00 -2.46
C GLY A 46 16.06 41.29 -2.50
N ILE A 47 16.41 41.69 -3.74
CA ILE A 47 16.77 43.03 -4.27
C ILE A 47 18.02 43.72 -3.66
N THR A 48 19.02 44.20 -4.42
CA THR A 48 18.98 45.17 -5.54
C THR A 48 20.32 45.14 -6.34
N SER A 49 20.31 45.41 -7.65
CA SER A 49 21.28 46.28 -8.37
C SER A 49 20.90 46.37 -9.85
N GLU A 50 20.89 47.61 -10.34
CA GLU A 50 20.42 48.12 -11.62
C GLU A 50 21.43 47.89 -12.77
N ASP A 51 20.98 47.69 -14.02
CA ASP A 51 21.34 48.57 -15.16
C ASP A 51 20.52 48.28 -16.46
N GLU A 52 20.52 49.26 -17.36
CA GLU A 52 19.56 49.71 -18.38
C GLU A 52 19.03 48.84 -19.57
N ARG A 53 17.74 49.12 -19.88
CA ARG A 53 17.04 49.36 -21.17
C ARG A 53 17.01 48.29 -22.30
N VAL A 54 15.79 47.93 -22.75
CA VAL A 54 15.11 48.39 -24.00
C VAL A 54 13.62 47.95 -23.97
N VAL A 55 12.76 48.78 -24.58
CA VAL A 55 11.29 48.86 -24.53
C VAL A 55 10.52 47.75 -25.28
N GLY A 56 9.37 47.33 -24.73
CA GLY A 56 8.24 46.73 -25.47
C GLY A 56 7.04 46.43 -24.55
N PRO A 57 5.80 46.90 -24.81
CA PRO A 57 4.66 46.63 -23.95
C PRO A 57 3.89 45.40 -24.42
N SER A 58 3.69 44.42 -23.54
CA SER A 58 2.65 43.43 -23.71
C SER A 58 2.03 43.12 -22.35
N SER A 59 0.85 43.66 -22.17
CA SER A 59 -0.13 43.30 -21.14
C SER A 59 -0.64 41.88 -21.38
N SER A 60 -0.39 40.96 -20.45
CA SER A 60 -1.34 39.90 -20.07
C SER A 60 -0.90 39.37 -18.71
N ASP A 61 -1.83 39.38 -17.76
CA ASP A 61 -1.67 38.75 -16.46
C ASP A 61 -1.50 37.23 -16.64
N ASP A 62 -0.28 36.72 -16.47
CA ASP A 62 -0.05 35.29 -16.26
C ASP A 62 0.36 35.10 -14.79
N GLU A 63 -0.61 34.68 -13.98
CA GLU A 63 -0.36 34.16 -12.64
C GLU A 63 0.69 33.02 -12.71
N PRO A 64 1.63 32.94 -11.76
CA PRO A 64 2.42 31.74 -11.59
C PRO A 64 1.51 30.64 -11.07
N THR A 65 0.99 29.84 -11.99
CA THR A 65 0.27 28.59 -11.68
C THR A 65 1.24 27.68 -10.95
N THR A 66 1.23 27.76 -9.63
CA THR A 66 1.91 26.81 -8.75
C THR A 66 1.15 25.51 -8.87
N SER A 67 1.50 24.71 -9.87
CA SER A 67 1.10 23.31 -9.91
C SER A 67 1.78 22.64 -8.72
N SER A 68 1.08 22.56 -7.59
CA SER A 68 1.47 21.72 -6.48
C SER A 68 1.36 20.27 -6.97
N GLY A 69 2.40 19.80 -7.66
CA GLY A 69 2.48 18.42 -8.10
C GLY A 69 2.29 17.55 -6.86
N THR A 70 1.24 16.75 -6.84
CA THR A 70 0.99 15.76 -5.79
C THR A 70 2.22 14.88 -5.71
N GLN A 71 3.06 15.13 -4.71
CA GLN A 71 4.33 14.44 -4.56
C GLN A 71 4.02 12.98 -4.20
N ARG A 72 4.15 12.08 -5.18
CA ARG A 72 3.91 10.66 -5.00
C ARG A 72 5.00 10.09 -4.11
N VAL A 73 4.60 9.44 -3.03
CA VAL A 73 5.53 8.82 -2.08
C VAL A 73 5.26 7.32 -2.07
N THR A 74 6.28 6.52 -2.31
CA THR A 74 6.18 5.06 -2.18
C THR A 74 6.44 4.66 -0.74
N ARG A 75 5.56 3.82 -0.18
CA ARG A 75 5.70 3.26 1.16
C ARG A 75 5.65 1.73 1.11
N ALA A 76 6.51 1.10 1.90
CA ALA A 76 6.58 -0.35 2.02
C ALA A 76 5.97 -0.82 3.34
N VAL A 77 5.27 -1.96 3.32
CA VAL A 77 4.78 -2.66 4.51
C VAL A 77 5.09 -4.15 4.42
N GLU A 78 5.54 -4.72 5.53
CA GLU A 78 5.73 -6.16 5.68
C GLU A 78 4.54 -6.78 6.41
N VAL A 79 3.92 -7.77 5.77
CA VAL A 79 2.76 -8.50 6.27
C VAL A 79 3.14 -9.97 6.41
N ARG A 80 2.99 -10.52 7.61
CA ARG A 80 3.23 -11.96 7.85
C ARG A 80 1.98 -12.71 7.46
N LEU A 81 2.08 -13.55 6.43
CA LEU A 81 0.95 -14.36 5.97
C LEU A 81 0.86 -15.69 6.71
N ASN A 82 2.02 -16.28 7.05
CA ASN A 82 2.13 -17.46 7.91
C ASN A 82 3.55 -17.51 8.50
N ASP A 83 3.87 -18.57 9.23
CA ASP A 83 5.17 -18.73 9.91
C ASP A 83 6.37 -18.75 8.95
N GLU A 84 6.15 -19.12 7.69
CA GLU A 84 7.20 -19.27 6.67
C GLU A 84 7.19 -18.13 5.62
N THR A 85 6.08 -17.40 5.51
CA THR A 85 5.81 -16.47 4.40
C THR A 85 5.56 -15.05 4.91
N VAL A 86 6.41 -14.12 4.47
CA VAL A 86 6.24 -12.68 4.68
C VAL A 86 6.12 -12.01 3.32
N ALA A 87 5.02 -11.28 3.12
CA ALA A 87 4.84 -10.44 1.95
C ALA A 87 5.34 -9.03 2.23
N ARG A 88 6.14 -8.49 1.31
CA ARG A 88 6.49 -7.07 1.29
C ARG A 88 5.68 -6.40 0.18
N VAL A 89 4.85 -5.44 0.55
CA VAL A 89 4.02 -4.66 -0.37
C VAL A 89 4.59 -3.25 -0.44
N GLU A 90 4.81 -2.74 -1.64
CA GLU A 90 5.24 -1.37 -1.89
C GLU A 90 4.09 -0.67 -2.64
N LEU A 91 3.61 0.45 -2.09
CA LEU A 91 2.40 1.13 -2.55
C LEU A 91 2.68 2.63 -2.73
N GLU A 92 2.13 3.24 -3.78
CA GLU A 92 2.13 4.69 -3.92
C GLU A 92 1.01 5.30 -3.08
N VAL A 93 1.35 6.14 -2.11
CA VAL A 93 0.35 6.80 -1.25
C VAL A 93 -0.02 8.18 -1.78
N THR A 94 -1.25 8.60 -1.49
CA THR A 94 -1.86 9.85 -1.97
C THR A 94 -1.13 11.10 -1.48
N SER A 95 -0.49 11.02 -0.31
CA SER A 95 0.21 12.15 0.31
C SER A 95 1.46 11.69 1.07
N ALA A 96 2.46 12.57 1.15
CA ALA A 96 3.60 12.38 2.04
C ALA A 96 3.20 12.20 3.51
N THR A 97 2.03 12.71 3.92
CA THR A 97 1.48 12.57 5.28
C THR A 97 0.69 11.28 5.49
N SER A 98 0.28 10.60 4.41
CA SER A 98 -0.43 9.33 4.48
C SER A 98 0.47 8.23 5.03
N ARG A 99 -0.07 7.31 5.82
CA ARG A 99 0.65 6.13 6.33
C ARG A 99 -0.10 4.85 6.04
N LEU A 100 0.63 3.74 5.97
CA LEU A 100 0.06 2.41 5.89
C LEU A 100 -0.24 1.87 7.29
N VAL A 101 -1.48 1.44 7.52
CA VAL A 101 -1.98 0.86 8.76
C VAL A 101 -2.34 -0.59 8.51
N ARG A 102 -1.77 -1.51 9.29
CA ARG A 102 -2.06 -2.94 9.20
C ARG A 102 -3.08 -3.34 10.26
N ALA A 103 -4.03 -4.19 9.88
CA ALA A 103 -4.95 -4.86 10.80
C ALA A 103 -5.04 -6.35 10.47
N THR A 104 -5.21 -7.17 11.51
CA THR A 104 -5.47 -8.60 11.40
C THR A 104 -6.84 -8.87 12.03
N MET A 105 -7.74 -9.53 11.30
CA MET A 105 -9.13 -9.71 11.71
C MET A 105 -9.67 -11.08 11.34
N LYS A 106 -10.69 -11.57 12.05
CA LYS A 106 -11.44 -12.75 11.62
C LYS A 106 -12.62 -12.36 10.77
N SER A 107 -13.02 -13.24 9.85
CA SER A 107 -14.30 -13.13 9.14
C SER A 107 -15.46 -13.50 10.07
N PRO A 108 -16.64 -12.87 9.94
CA PRO A 108 -16.93 -11.69 9.13
C PRO A 108 -16.25 -10.43 9.70
N LEU A 109 -15.74 -9.56 8.83
CA LEU A 109 -14.96 -8.39 9.27
C LEU A 109 -15.76 -7.33 10.03
N GLY A 110 -17.08 -7.24 9.79
CA GLY A 110 -17.92 -6.17 10.34
C GLY A 110 -17.61 -4.79 9.77
N ILE A 111 -17.05 -4.71 8.55
CA ILE A 111 -16.69 -3.47 7.85
C ILE A 111 -17.55 -3.34 6.59
N VAL A 112 -18.08 -2.14 6.35
CA VAL A 112 -18.71 -1.75 5.09
C VAL A 112 -17.69 -0.99 4.25
N PHE A 113 -17.47 -1.50 3.03
CA PHE A 113 -16.61 -0.87 2.03
C PHE A 113 -17.48 -0.28 0.92
N GLU A 114 -17.11 0.91 0.47
CA GLU A 114 -17.66 1.52 -0.74
C GLU A 114 -16.51 1.92 -1.68
N ASP A 115 -16.81 1.92 -2.98
CA ASP A 115 -15.93 2.50 -3.98
C ASP A 115 -16.16 4.02 -4.02
N VAL A 116 -15.19 4.77 -3.52
CA VAL A 116 -15.19 6.23 -3.49
C VAL A 116 -14.04 6.70 -4.34
N GLU A 117 -14.33 7.31 -5.49
CA GLU A 117 -13.31 7.82 -6.42
C GLU A 117 -12.27 6.75 -6.81
N GLY A 118 -12.73 5.53 -7.13
CA GLY A 118 -11.85 4.43 -7.55
C GLY A 118 -11.07 3.79 -6.40
N ALA A 119 -11.38 4.14 -5.16
CA ALA A 119 -10.70 3.65 -3.96
C ALA A 119 -11.67 2.99 -2.98
N LEU A 120 -11.32 1.78 -2.54
CA LEU A 120 -12.10 1.01 -1.56
C LEU A 120 -12.00 1.64 -0.17
N THR A 121 -13.01 2.40 0.22
CA THR A 121 -13.01 3.20 1.44
C THR A 121 -13.91 2.58 2.50
N VAL A 122 -13.44 2.59 3.75
CA VAL A 122 -14.22 2.20 4.91
C VAL A 122 -15.25 3.28 5.21
N VAL A 123 -16.54 2.98 5.09
CA VAL A 123 -17.61 3.98 5.33
C VAL A 123 -18.36 3.76 6.64
N GLU A 124 -18.48 2.50 7.08
CA GLU A 124 -19.26 2.13 8.26
C GLU A 124 -18.71 0.85 8.90
N PHE A 125 -18.97 0.69 10.20
CA PHE A 125 -18.74 -0.56 10.91
C PHE A 125 -20.08 -1.13 11.40
N PHE A 126 -20.30 -2.41 11.13
CA PHE A 126 -21.44 -3.14 11.66
C PHE A 126 -21.12 -3.80 13.02
N ASP A 127 -19.85 -4.07 13.28
CA ASP A 127 -19.38 -4.65 14.54
C ASP A 127 -18.70 -3.58 15.41
N GLU A 128 -19.39 -3.17 16.47
CA GLU A 128 -18.86 -2.22 17.46
C GLU A 128 -18.25 -2.90 18.70
N SER A 129 -18.08 -4.23 18.67
CA SER A 129 -17.48 -4.97 19.78
C SER A 129 -15.98 -4.72 19.94
N ASP A 130 -15.43 -5.14 21.08
CA ASP A 130 -13.98 -5.10 21.36
C ASP A 130 -13.14 -5.99 20.43
N LEU A 131 -13.79 -6.86 19.64
CA LEU A 131 -13.13 -7.67 18.61
C LEU A 131 -13.27 -7.08 17.21
N GLY A 132 -14.12 -6.05 17.06
CA GLY A 132 -14.46 -5.41 15.81
C GLY A 132 -13.39 -4.47 15.25
N PRO A 133 -13.68 -3.80 14.12
CA PRO A 133 -12.70 -3.02 13.35
C PRO A 133 -12.00 -1.92 14.15
N ARG A 134 -12.75 -1.22 15.02
CA ARG A 134 -12.22 -0.12 15.84
C ARG A 134 -11.12 -0.57 16.79
N ALA A 135 -11.31 -1.71 17.46
CA ALA A 135 -10.32 -2.28 18.37
C ALA A 135 -9.05 -2.74 17.64
N ARG A 136 -9.14 -2.99 16.33
CA ARG A 136 -8.02 -3.32 15.45
C ARG A 136 -7.36 -2.08 14.84
N GLY A 137 -7.77 -0.89 15.27
CA GLY A 137 -7.20 0.38 14.87
C GLY A 137 -7.65 0.87 13.51
N ILE A 138 -8.68 0.25 12.91
CA ILE A 138 -9.30 0.66 11.65
C ILE A 138 -10.23 1.85 11.92
N ARG A 139 -10.30 2.79 10.98
CA ARG A 139 -11.13 3.99 11.07
C ARG A 139 -11.99 4.15 9.83
N ILE A 140 -13.15 4.79 9.99
CA ILE A 140 -13.93 5.30 8.86
C ILE A 140 -13.07 6.31 8.09
N GLY A 141 -13.11 6.21 6.75
CA GLY A 141 -12.27 6.95 5.83
C GLY A 141 -10.92 6.29 5.51
N ASP A 142 -10.58 5.16 6.15
CA ASP A 142 -9.42 4.37 5.72
C ASP A 142 -9.63 3.81 4.31
N VAL A 143 -8.59 3.85 3.48
CA VAL A 143 -8.62 3.27 2.13
C VAL A 143 -7.94 1.92 2.15
N LEU A 144 -8.63 0.84 1.81
CA LEU A 144 -8.05 -0.49 1.65
C LEU A 144 -7.12 -0.49 0.44
N ARG A 145 -5.84 -0.81 0.66
CA ARG A 145 -4.81 -0.89 -0.39
C ARG A 145 -4.32 -2.31 -0.66
N ALA A 146 -4.45 -3.20 0.32
CA ALA A 146 -4.18 -4.61 0.11
C ALA A 146 -4.89 -5.48 1.16
N THR A 147 -5.24 -6.70 0.79
CA THR A 147 -5.78 -7.74 1.67
C THR A 147 -5.06 -9.07 1.47
N SER A 148 -5.01 -9.95 2.48
CA SER A 148 -4.65 -11.34 2.23
C SER A 148 -5.73 -12.04 1.42
N ALA A 149 -5.32 -12.99 0.59
CA ALA A 149 -6.20 -13.86 -0.16
C ALA A 149 -5.68 -15.30 -0.15
N MET A 150 -6.58 -16.25 -0.33
CA MET A 150 -6.29 -17.67 -0.46
C MET A 150 -6.53 -18.10 -1.90
N ILE A 151 -5.47 -18.59 -2.55
CA ILE A 151 -5.52 -19.09 -3.93
C ILE A 151 -5.43 -20.62 -3.88
N PRO A 152 -6.30 -21.35 -4.61
CA PRO A 152 -6.17 -22.81 -4.74
C PRO A 152 -4.82 -23.17 -5.37
N GLU A 153 -4.11 -24.12 -4.79
CA GLU A 153 -2.81 -24.58 -5.29
C GLU A 153 -2.67 -26.09 -5.13
N MET A 154 -2.03 -26.75 -6.10
CA MET A 154 -1.64 -28.14 -5.97
C MET A 154 -0.35 -28.24 -5.17
N GLN A 155 -0.42 -28.84 -3.99
CA GLN A 155 0.72 -29.05 -3.12
C GLN A 155 1.35 -30.42 -3.40
N TYR A 156 2.66 -30.42 -3.63
CA TYR A 156 3.44 -31.64 -3.86
C TYR A 156 4.38 -31.87 -2.67
N PRO A 157 4.24 -32.95 -1.90
CA PRO A 157 5.21 -33.31 -0.87
C PRO A 157 6.61 -33.43 -1.49
N LYS A 158 7.64 -32.90 -0.80
CA LYS A 158 9.00 -32.75 -1.35
C LYS A 158 9.62 -34.05 -1.92
N LEU A 159 9.20 -35.21 -1.43
CA LEU A 159 9.68 -36.53 -1.90
C LEU A 159 8.85 -37.14 -3.03
N ASN A 160 7.65 -36.62 -3.30
CA ASN A 160 6.71 -37.18 -4.26
C ASN A 160 6.93 -36.66 -5.69
N VAL A 161 7.71 -35.59 -5.88
CA VAL A 161 8.00 -35.04 -7.21
C VAL A 161 8.88 -35.99 -8.03
N LEU A 162 9.77 -36.76 -7.39
CA LEU A 162 10.70 -37.67 -8.08
C LEU A 162 10.09 -39.02 -8.48
N GLY A 163 8.93 -39.39 -7.92
CA GLY A 163 8.28 -40.70 -8.14
C GLY A 163 6.95 -40.65 -8.88
N GLY A 164 6.58 -39.51 -9.49
CA GLY A 164 5.28 -39.34 -10.13
C GLY A 164 4.11 -39.21 -9.14
N GLY A 165 4.35 -38.65 -7.96
CA GLY A 165 3.36 -38.60 -6.90
C GLY A 165 2.18 -37.67 -7.19
N VAL A 166 1.03 -38.02 -6.62
CA VAL A 166 -0.23 -37.29 -6.75
C VAL A 166 -0.16 -36.02 -5.89
N GLY A 167 -0.26 -34.85 -6.52
CA GLY A 167 -0.42 -33.59 -5.83
C GLY A 167 -1.74 -33.56 -5.06
N ARG A 168 -1.78 -32.87 -3.92
CA ARG A 168 -3.00 -32.68 -3.14
C ARG A 168 -3.52 -31.27 -3.33
N PRO A 169 -4.84 -31.08 -3.56
CA PRO A 169 -5.43 -29.75 -3.52
C PRO A 169 -5.17 -29.10 -2.16
N GLY A 170 -4.72 -27.86 -2.17
CA GLY A 170 -4.49 -27.05 -0.99
C GLY A 170 -4.71 -25.57 -1.30
N TRP A 171 -4.30 -24.73 -0.37
CA TRP A 171 -4.41 -23.28 -0.50
C TRP A 171 -3.06 -22.63 -0.24
N ARG A 172 -2.78 -21.57 -0.98
CA ARG A 172 -1.65 -20.68 -0.73
C ARG A 172 -2.15 -19.30 -0.38
N ARG A 173 -1.63 -18.77 0.72
CA ARG A 173 -1.92 -17.41 1.16
C ARG A 173 -1.02 -16.44 0.41
N VAL A 174 -1.63 -15.40 -0.14
CA VAL A 174 -0.94 -14.31 -0.84
C VAL A 174 -1.40 -12.97 -0.31
N MET A 175 -0.63 -11.93 -0.63
CA MET A 175 -1.10 -10.56 -0.49
C MET A 175 -1.65 -10.08 -1.84
N TYR A 176 -2.88 -9.59 -1.83
CA TYR A 176 -3.60 -9.08 -2.97
C TYR A 176 -3.72 -7.56 -2.83
N THR A 177 -3.17 -6.81 -3.79
CA THR A 177 -3.29 -5.35 -3.85
C THR A 177 -4.64 -4.96 -4.45
N THR A 178 -5.32 -4.02 -3.84
CA THR A 178 -6.61 -3.50 -4.31
C THR A 178 -6.40 -2.30 -5.23
N ALA A 179 -7.33 -2.06 -6.14
CA ALA A 179 -7.28 -0.89 -7.01
C ALA A 179 -7.30 0.39 -6.19
N CYS A 180 -6.47 1.33 -6.63
CA CYS A 180 -6.50 2.73 -6.26
C CYS A 180 -6.02 3.50 -7.50
N ASP A 181 -6.72 4.58 -7.85
CA ASP A 181 -6.44 5.42 -9.03
C ASP A 181 -4.97 5.88 -9.14
N LEU A 182 -4.24 5.86 -8.03
CA LEU A 182 -2.84 6.27 -7.94
C LEU A 182 -1.83 5.23 -8.43
N ASP A 183 -2.13 3.94 -8.34
CA ASP A 183 -1.16 2.87 -8.59
C ASP A 183 -0.92 2.58 -10.09
N GLY A 184 -1.57 3.35 -10.98
CA GLY A 184 -1.58 3.10 -12.43
C GLY A 184 -2.32 1.79 -12.77
N ASN A 185 -2.65 1.61 -14.06
CA ASN A 185 -3.41 0.50 -14.68
C ASN A 185 -3.69 -0.77 -13.83
N LEU A 186 -4.48 -0.60 -12.77
CA LEU A 186 -5.14 -1.66 -12.00
C LEU A 186 -6.58 -1.80 -12.48
N ASP A 187 -6.84 -1.44 -13.75
CA ASP A 187 -8.14 -1.47 -14.43
C ASP A 187 -8.88 -2.80 -14.28
N ASP A 188 -8.16 -3.87 -13.93
CA ASP A 188 -8.70 -5.22 -13.76
C ASP A 188 -9.06 -5.58 -12.31
N VAL A 189 -8.69 -4.79 -11.28
CA VAL A 189 -9.01 -5.08 -9.87
C VAL A 189 -10.32 -4.39 -9.47
N THR A 190 -11.43 -5.09 -9.68
CA THR A 190 -12.75 -4.57 -9.31
C THR A 190 -13.04 -4.72 -7.82
N PHE A 191 -13.97 -3.90 -7.29
CA PHE A 191 -14.55 -4.06 -5.95
C PHE A 191 -14.88 -5.52 -5.63
N ASP A 192 -15.55 -6.20 -6.56
CA ASP A 192 -15.93 -7.61 -6.41
C ASP A 192 -14.73 -8.54 -6.23
N GLN A 193 -13.62 -8.29 -6.91
CA GLN A 193 -12.42 -9.09 -6.75
C GLN A 193 -11.78 -8.88 -5.38
N ALA A 194 -11.76 -7.65 -4.88
CA ALA A 194 -11.29 -7.37 -3.52
C ALA A 194 -12.17 -8.05 -2.46
N MET A 195 -13.49 -8.01 -2.61
CA MET A 195 -14.40 -8.70 -1.70
C MET A 195 -14.26 -10.23 -1.78
N LYS A 196 -14.06 -10.79 -2.98
CA LYS A 196 -13.74 -12.22 -3.16
C LYS A 196 -12.41 -12.59 -2.51
N ALA A 197 -11.40 -11.74 -2.61
CA ALA A 197 -10.10 -11.92 -1.98
C ALA A 197 -10.24 -11.98 -0.46
N ILE A 198 -10.97 -11.04 0.16
CA ILE A 198 -11.29 -11.05 1.60
C ILE A 198 -12.00 -12.36 1.98
N GLY A 199 -13.11 -12.68 1.30
CA GLY A 199 -13.93 -13.85 1.59
C GLY A 199 -13.21 -15.20 1.40
N SER A 200 -12.17 -15.25 0.57
CA SER A 200 -11.41 -16.47 0.34
C SER A 200 -10.69 -17.01 1.58
N ASN A 201 -10.32 -16.14 2.53
CA ASN A 201 -9.66 -16.55 3.78
C ASN A 201 -10.60 -17.40 4.66
N ALA A 202 -11.88 -17.02 4.74
CA ALA A 202 -12.89 -17.81 5.44
C ALA A 202 -13.13 -19.16 4.73
N LYS A 203 -13.31 -19.11 3.41
CA LYS A 203 -13.57 -20.31 2.58
C LYS A 203 -12.47 -21.38 2.68
N ALA A 204 -11.22 -20.96 2.84
CA ALA A 204 -10.09 -21.88 2.88
C ALA A 204 -9.90 -22.59 4.22
N GLY A 205 -10.55 -22.12 5.29
CA GLY A 205 -10.43 -22.70 6.64
C GLY A 205 -10.48 -21.69 7.78
N ASP A 206 -11.30 -20.64 7.65
CA ASP A 206 -11.47 -19.59 8.67
C ASP A 206 -10.15 -18.93 9.12
N TYR A 207 -9.27 -18.68 8.16
CA TYR A 207 -8.04 -17.93 8.41
C TYR A 207 -8.36 -16.48 8.73
N ASP A 208 -7.55 -15.88 9.60
CA ASP A 208 -7.53 -14.43 9.79
C ASP A 208 -7.29 -13.75 8.43
N VAL A 209 -7.78 -12.53 8.27
CA VAL A 209 -7.58 -11.64 7.13
C VAL A 209 -6.56 -10.60 7.53
N GLU A 210 -5.48 -10.48 6.76
CA GLU A 210 -4.55 -9.36 6.89
C GLU A 210 -5.04 -8.22 5.99
N LEU A 211 -5.16 -7.03 6.53
CA LEU A 211 -5.64 -5.84 5.83
C LEU A 211 -4.57 -4.76 5.94
N VAL A 212 -4.35 -4.04 4.84
CA VAL A 212 -3.47 -2.88 4.77
C VAL A 212 -4.29 -1.71 4.27
N PHE A 213 -4.38 -0.70 5.11
CA PHE A 213 -5.08 0.54 4.82
C PHE A 213 -4.10 1.68 4.60
N GLU A 214 -4.40 2.57 3.66
CA GLU A 214 -3.86 3.92 3.68
C GLU A 214 -4.73 4.81 4.58
N ARG A 215 -4.08 5.54 5.47
CA ARG A 215 -4.69 6.57 6.29
C ARG A 215 -3.93 7.87 6.13
N ARG A 216 -4.63 8.94 5.74
CA ARG A 216 -4.09 10.30 5.81
C ARG A 216 -3.87 10.69 7.28
N ALA A 217 -2.73 11.30 7.60
CA ALA A 217 -2.61 11.97 8.88
C ALA A 217 -3.56 13.17 8.83
N THR A 218 -4.75 13.03 9.39
CA THR A 218 -5.56 14.19 9.76
C THR A 218 -4.89 14.85 10.96
N ASP A 219 -4.75 16.17 10.90
CA ASP A 219 -4.49 17.01 12.07
C ASP A 219 -5.58 16.80 13.15
#